data_AF-A0A261A3V2-F1
#
_entry.id   AF-A0A261A3V2-F1
#
_cell.length_a   1.000
_cell.length_b   1.000
_cell.length_c   1.000
_cell.angle_alpha   90.00
_cell.angle_beta   90.00
_cell.angle_gamma   90.00
#
_symmetry.space_group_name_H-M   'P 1'
#
loop_
_entity.id
_entity.type
_entity.pdbx_description
1 polymer ?
#
loop_
_entity_poly.entity_id
_entity_poly.type
_entity_poly.pdbx_seq_one_letter_code
_entity_poly.pdbx_strand_id
1 'polypeptide(L)'
;MWKCTRKVEDGRLSLEPIACESVERYETYEVLSAGSSRTMNNGSVKHSCDIVDGGLRSVFEYVPGCYHNGIVYKLGEFWQEENQGDKHLVQNVTMKCVRSESGYFDKQVTENKTFSIEKKVQHISIALNHFYENSDLVLVEDPNDLKVANKINTRRFKCVETEPGHVTLIAASEEDMSCTYKNGTYNYESIWIDVTRGASLTCENGNEVMKEYCFLNGKHYNIGDELKLSNECA
;
A
#
# COMPACT_ATOMS: atom_id res chain seq x y z
N MET A 1 30.49 -25.17 26.86
CA MET A 1 30.76 -26.62 26.66
C MET A 1 32.26 -26.87 26.74
N TRP A 2 32.68 -27.91 27.47
CA TRP A 2 34.09 -28.22 27.73
C TRP A 2 34.47 -29.54 27.05
N LYS A 3 35.66 -29.61 26.45
CA LYS A 3 36.23 -30.85 25.90
C LYS A 3 37.45 -31.24 26.71
N CYS A 4 37.48 -32.52 27.10
CA CYS A 4 38.65 -33.09 27.73
C CYS A 4 39.74 -33.30 26.68
N THR A 5 40.94 -32.79 26.93
CA THR A 5 42.07 -32.98 26.02
C THR A 5 42.81 -34.28 26.38
N ARG A 6 43.62 -34.81 25.45
CA ARG A 6 44.37 -36.07 25.63
C ARG A 6 45.52 -35.95 26.65
N LYS A 7 45.85 -34.74 27.11
CA LYS A 7 46.95 -34.49 28.04
C LYS A 7 46.39 -34.45 29.46
N VAL A 8 46.99 -35.26 30.34
CA VAL A 8 46.71 -35.23 31.78
C VAL A 8 47.84 -34.41 32.40
N GLU A 9 47.51 -33.25 32.98
CA GLU A 9 48.47 -32.47 33.78
C GLU A 9 48.25 -32.82 35.25
N ASP A 10 49.31 -33.27 35.92
CA ASP A 10 49.34 -33.57 37.37
C ASP A 10 48.17 -34.45 37.88
N GLY A 11 47.79 -35.46 37.10
CA GLY A 11 46.71 -36.40 37.46
C GLY A 11 45.30 -35.82 37.40
N ARG A 12 45.13 -34.58 36.93
CA ARG A 12 43.83 -33.93 36.69
C ARG A 12 43.52 -33.87 35.19
N LEU A 13 42.24 -34.08 34.86
CA LEU A 13 41.74 -33.95 33.49
C LEU A 13 41.90 -32.50 33.03
N SER A 14 42.64 -32.29 31.93
CA SER A 14 42.75 -30.98 31.29
C SER A 14 41.48 -30.69 30.49
N LEU A 15 40.73 -29.66 30.91
CA LEU A 15 39.47 -29.24 30.27
C LEU A 15 39.69 -27.92 29.53
N GLU A 16 39.36 -27.89 28.23
CA GLU A 16 39.37 -26.67 27.43
C GLU A 16 37.95 -26.29 27.00
N PRO A 17 37.57 -25.01 27.06
CA PRO A 17 36.27 -24.55 26.59
C PRO A 17 36.27 -24.53 25.05
N ILE A 18 35.33 -25.23 24.42
CA ILE A 18 35.30 -25.38 22.95
C ILE A 18 34.14 -24.64 22.28
N ALA A 19 33.09 -24.31 23.03
CA ALA A 19 31.89 -23.69 22.51
C ALA A 19 31.04 -23.06 23.62
N CYS A 20 30.18 -22.13 23.22
CA CYS A 20 29.17 -21.51 24.07
C CYS A 20 27.80 -22.16 23.85
N GLU A 21 27.02 -22.23 24.91
CA GLU A 21 25.64 -22.70 24.88
C GLU A 21 24.70 -21.55 24.45
N SER A 22 23.75 -21.86 23.56
CA SER A 22 22.76 -20.90 23.06
C SER A 22 21.49 -20.87 23.93
N VAL A 23 20.81 -19.72 23.89
CA VAL A 23 19.43 -19.50 24.38
C VAL A 23 18.46 -20.54 23.80
N GLU A 24 17.56 -21.05 24.66
CA GLU A 24 16.45 -21.96 24.37
C GLU A 24 15.43 -21.37 23.39
N ARG A 25 15.15 -22.10 22.30
CA ARG A 25 13.84 -22.06 21.63
C ARG A 25 13.41 -23.49 21.35
N TYR A 26 12.37 -23.95 22.07
CA TYR A 26 11.69 -25.22 21.82
C TYR A 26 12.63 -26.45 21.86
N GLU A 27 13.25 -26.69 23.01
CA GLU A 27 13.92 -27.95 23.39
C GLU A 27 15.16 -28.38 22.58
N THR A 28 15.66 -27.57 21.64
CA THR A 28 16.94 -27.82 20.95
C THR A 28 18.00 -26.78 21.33
N TYR A 29 19.09 -27.25 21.94
CA TYR A 29 20.27 -26.45 22.25
C TYR A 29 21.12 -26.32 20.99
N GLU A 30 21.24 -25.11 20.45
CA GLU A 30 22.22 -24.82 19.40
C GLU A 30 23.58 -24.46 20.03
N VAL A 31 24.65 -24.92 19.42
CA VAL A 31 26.01 -24.72 19.94
C VAL A 31 26.73 -23.72 19.05
N LEU A 32 27.28 -22.66 19.64
CA LEU A 32 28.14 -21.70 18.95
C LEU A 32 29.59 -22.05 19.20
N SER A 33 30.31 -22.39 18.14
CA SER A 33 31.76 -22.58 18.17
C SER A 33 32.48 -21.30 18.61
N ALA A 34 33.62 -21.44 19.29
CA ALA A 34 34.44 -20.30 19.68
C ALA A 34 34.77 -19.39 18.47
N GLY A 35 34.62 -18.07 18.66
CA GLY A 35 34.80 -17.05 17.63
C GLY A 35 33.67 -16.94 16.60
N SER A 36 32.65 -17.80 16.67
CA SER A 36 31.48 -17.73 15.79
C SER A 36 30.44 -16.75 16.34
N SER A 37 29.66 -16.16 15.43
CA SER A 37 28.55 -15.29 15.79
C SER A 37 27.37 -15.47 14.85
N ARG A 38 26.18 -15.07 15.32
CA ARG A 38 24.94 -15.07 14.54
C ARG A 38 24.07 -13.89 14.92
N THR A 39 23.13 -13.55 14.06
CA THR A 39 22.14 -12.50 14.33
C THR A 39 20.80 -13.11 14.74
N MET A 40 20.18 -12.54 15.76
CA MET A 40 18.92 -12.96 16.37
C MET A 40 17.95 -11.77 16.40
N ASN A 41 16.67 -12.02 16.71
CA ASN A 41 15.62 -10.99 16.81
C ASN A 41 15.57 -10.08 15.56
N ASN A 42 15.35 -10.67 14.38
CA ASN A 42 15.28 -9.94 13.10
C ASN A 42 16.47 -9.02 12.82
N GLY A 43 17.66 -9.43 13.25
CA GLY A 43 18.91 -8.71 13.01
C GLY A 43 19.30 -7.72 14.12
N SER A 44 18.49 -7.55 15.16
CA SER A 44 18.73 -6.55 16.21
C SER A 44 19.77 -6.92 17.25
N VAL A 45 20.03 -8.21 17.45
CA VAL A 45 20.97 -8.72 18.44
C VAL A 45 21.98 -9.63 17.76
N LYS A 46 23.26 -9.34 17.95
CA LYS A 46 24.36 -10.24 17.60
C LYS A 46 24.67 -11.09 18.83
N HIS A 47 24.61 -12.41 18.66
CA HIS A 47 25.02 -13.39 19.66
C HIS A 47 26.33 -14.01 19.20
N SER A 48 27.41 -13.82 19.96
CA SER A 48 28.73 -14.40 19.69
C SER A 48 29.23 -15.25 20.86
N CYS A 49 30.21 -16.10 20.56
CA CYS A 49 30.94 -16.88 21.55
C CYS A 49 32.40 -16.40 21.58
N ASP A 50 32.71 -15.47 22.49
CA ASP A 50 33.98 -14.74 22.51
C ASP A 50 34.76 -14.94 23.81
N ILE A 51 36.06 -14.64 23.78
CA ILE A 51 36.91 -14.69 24.98
C ILE A 51 36.77 -13.37 25.73
N VAL A 52 36.20 -13.42 26.93
CA VAL A 52 36.02 -12.29 27.82
C VAL A 52 36.69 -12.61 29.16
N ASP A 53 37.58 -11.74 29.63
CA ASP A 53 38.37 -11.92 30.86
C ASP A 53 39.17 -13.24 30.90
N GLY A 54 39.64 -13.70 29.73
CA GLY A 54 40.41 -14.95 29.60
C GLY A 54 39.57 -16.24 29.59
N GLY A 55 38.24 -16.14 29.62
CA GLY A 55 37.32 -17.27 29.52
C GLY A 55 36.37 -17.15 28.33
N LEU A 56 35.97 -18.28 27.74
CA LEU A 56 34.99 -18.30 26.66
C LEU A 56 33.59 -18.02 27.22
N ARG A 57 32.91 -16.99 26.71
CA ARG A 57 31.57 -16.57 27.16
C ARG A 57 30.64 -16.32 25.97
N SER A 58 29.34 -16.55 26.20
CA SER A 58 28.29 -16.09 25.31
C SER A 58 28.11 -14.59 25.51
N VAL A 59 28.14 -13.83 24.42
CA VAL A 59 28.05 -12.37 24.41
C VAL A 59 26.89 -11.96 23.52
N PHE A 60 26.06 -11.03 24.02
CA PHE A 60 24.93 -10.46 23.29
C PHE A 60 25.14 -8.96 23.13
N GLU A 61 25.21 -8.50 21.89
CA GLU A 61 25.44 -7.09 21.55
C GLU A 61 24.30 -6.58 20.66
N TYR A 62 23.90 -5.33 20.88
CA TYR A 62 22.96 -4.66 19.98
C TYR A 62 23.65 -4.28 18.67
N VAL A 63 23.00 -4.58 17.54
CA VAL A 63 23.55 -4.27 16.22
C VAL A 63 23.33 -2.79 15.90
N PRO A 64 24.38 -2.01 15.60
CA PRO A 64 24.23 -0.60 15.27
C PRO A 64 23.45 -0.41 13.96
N GLY A 65 22.44 0.45 13.99
CA GLY A 65 21.59 0.76 12.84
C GLY A 65 20.32 1.52 13.24
N CYS A 66 19.43 1.72 12.29
CA CYS A 66 18.13 2.34 12.51
C CYS A 66 17.09 1.26 12.84
N TYR A 67 16.39 1.42 13.96
CA TYR A 67 15.40 0.44 14.45
C TYR A 67 14.00 0.87 14.03
N HIS A 68 13.29 0.01 13.31
CA HIS A 68 11.88 0.23 12.95
C HIS A 68 11.11 -1.09 12.95
N ASN A 69 9.97 -1.15 13.65
CA ASN A 69 9.11 -2.33 13.81
C ASN A 69 9.88 -3.63 14.17
N GLY A 70 10.90 -3.52 15.02
CA GLY A 70 11.73 -4.65 15.46
C GLY A 70 12.77 -5.14 14.44
N ILE A 71 12.91 -4.46 13.31
CA ILE A 71 13.95 -4.72 12.29
C ILE A 71 15.04 -3.65 12.42
N VAL A 72 16.31 -4.06 12.23
CA VAL A 72 17.45 -3.13 12.17
C VAL A 72 17.89 -2.93 10.74
N TYR A 73 17.87 -1.67 10.31
CA TYR A 73 18.33 -1.21 9.00
C TYR A 73 19.75 -0.67 9.11
N LYS A 74 20.64 -1.17 8.26
CA LYS A 74 22.03 -0.71 8.19
C LYS A 74 22.11 0.66 7.53
N LEU A 75 23.22 1.36 7.76
CA LEU A 75 23.48 2.65 7.13
C LEU A 75 23.30 2.57 5.61
N GLY A 76 22.41 3.40 5.07
CA GLY A 76 22.08 3.44 3.66
C GLY A 76 20.94 2.53 3.20
N GLU A 77 20.45 1.62 4.04
CA GLU A 77 19.27 0.81 3.73
C GLU A 77 17.98 1.63 3.82
N PHE A 78 16.96 1.15 3.11
CA PHE A 78 15.68 1.83 2.93
C PHE A 78 14.52 0.97 3.43
N TRP A 79 13.46 1.63 3.89
CA TRP A 79 12.19 0.99 4.23
C TRP A 79 11.01 1.94 4.02
N GLN A 80 9.80 1.40 4.16
CA GLN A 80 8.57 2.15 4.05
C GLN A 80 7.96 2.33 5.44
N GLU A 81 7.59 3.57 5.80
CA GLU A 81 6.80 3.87 7.00
C GLU A 81 5.47 4.51 6.62
N GLU A 82 4.45 4.34 7.46
CA GLU A 82 3.21 5.12 7.33
C GLU A 82 3.49 6.60 7.65
N ASN A 83 2.95 7.52 6.84
CA ASN A 83 3.12 8.94 7.08
C ASN A 83 2.36 9.39 8.35
N GLN A 84 3.10 9.82 9.39
CA GLN A 84 2.56 10.28 10.68
C GLN A 84 2.17 11.77 10.70
N GLY A 85 2.17 12.47 9.56
CA GLY A 85 1.74 13.87 9.45
C GLY A 85 0.22 14.06 9.63
N ASP A 86 -0.18 15.24 10.11
CA ASP A 86 -1.58 15.53 10.47
C ASP A 86 -2.51 15.54 9.23
N LYS A 87 -3.56 14.70 9.31
CA LYS A 87 -4.85 14.70 8.60
C LYS A 87 -4.85 14.60 7.06
N HIS A 88 -5.19 13.37 6.61
CA HIS A 88 -5.96 12.99 5.41
C HIS A 88 -5.25 12.24 4.27
N LEU A 89 -3.96 11.94 4.35
CA LEU A 89 -3.23 11.33 3.23
C LEU A 89 -2.28 10.22 3.71
N VAL A 90 -2.78 8.98 3.72
CA VAL A 90 -1.95 7.79 4.00
C VAL A 90 -1.27 7.36 2.70
N GLN A 91 -0.06 7.87 2.48
CA GLN A 91 0.90 7.23 1.57
C GLN A 91 2.12 6.78 2.40
N ASN A 92 2.69 5.64 2.03
CA ASN A 92 3.92 5.17 2.65
C ASN A 92 5.07 6.08 2.22
N VAL A 93 5.94 6.45 3.16
CA VAL A 93 7.13 7.26 2.91
C VAL A 93 8.37 6.37 2.87
N THR A 94 9.22 6.58 1.88
CA THR A 94 10.52 5.91 1.80
C THR A 94 11.51 6.56 2.76
N MET A 95 11.87 5.83 3.81
CA MET A 95 12.90 6.20 4.76
C MET A 95 14.24 5.58 4.35
N LYS A 96 15.33 6.24 4.74
CA LYS A 96 16.71 5.75 4.67
C LYS A 96 17.37 5.86 6.02
N CYS A 97 18.18 4.87 6.37
CA CYS A 97 19.00 4.93 7.57
C CYS A 97 20.23 5.80 7.32
N VAL A 98 20.38 6.85 8.11
CA VAL A 98 21.48 7.80 8.01
C VAL A 98 22.20 7.95 9.34
N ARG A 99 23.39 8.54 9.30
CA ARG A 99 24.11 8.96 10.49
C ARG A 99 23.93 10.47 10.64
N SER A 100 23.28 10.88 11.72
CA SER A 100 23.07 12.30 12.04
C SER A 100 24.39 13.00 12.36
N GLU A 101 24.39 14.34 12.34
CA GLU A 101 25.55 15.16 12.74
C GLU A 101 25.98 14.91 14.19
N SER A 102 25.04 14.49 15.04
CA SER A 102 25.31 14.08 16.42
C SER A 102 26.00 12.71 16.55
N GLY A 103 26.21 12.00 15.43
CA GLY A 103 26.88 10.71 15.37
C GLY A 103 25.98 9.49 15.57
N TYR A 104 24.72 9.69 15.95
CA TYR A 104 23.71 8.64 16.14
C TYR A 104 23.03 8.24 14.82
N PHE A 105 22.55 7.00 14.76
CA PHE A 105 21.71 6.51 13.65
C PHE A 105 20.33 7.16 13.72
N ASP A 106 19.88 7.68 12.60
CA ASP A 106 18.59 8.35 12.47
C ASP A 106 17.94 7.98 11.13
N LYS A 107 16.62 8.15 11.06
CA LYS A 107 15.84 7.89 9.85
C LYS A 107 15.62 9.20 9.09
N GLN A 108 15.93 9.20 7.79
CA GLN A 108 15.73 10.35 6.91
C GLN A 108 14.78 9.97 5.77
N VAL A 109 13.80 10.84 5.47
CA VAL A 109 12.95 10.68 4.29
C VAL A 109 13.81 10.94 3.04
N THR A 110 13.90 9.97 2.13
CA THR A 110 14.77 10.08 0.93
C THR A 110 14.05 10.28 -0.38
N GLU A 111 12.81 9.81 -0.50
CA GLU A 111 12.01 10.03 -1.70
C GLU A 111 10.78 10.82 -1.32
N ASN A 112 10.85 12.12 -1.58
CA ASN A 112 9.67 12.90 -1.88
C ASN A 112 9.38 12.65 -3.35
N LYS A 113 8.73 11.54 -3.70
CA LYS A 113 8.01 11.52 -4.98
C LYS A 113 7.01 12.65 -4.86
N THR A 114 7.29 13.78 -5.49
CA THR A 114 6.42 14.96 -5.51
C THR A 114 5.19 14.60 -6.32
N PHE A 115 4.32 13.79 -5.74
CA PHE A 115 2.95 13.64 -6.18
C PHE A 115 2.27 14.97 -5.86
N SER A 116 2.16 15.82 -6.88
CA SER A 116 1.32 16.99 -6.76
C SER A 116 -0.13 16.52 -6.76
N ILE A 117 -0.78 16.64 -5.61
CA ILE A 117 -2.24 16.48 -5.52
C ILE A 117 -2.83 17.80 -6.00
N GLU A 118 -3.29 17.82 -7.24
CA GLU A 118 -4.09 18.93 -7.73
C GLU A 118 -5.53 18.75 -7.24
N LYS A 119 -5.94 19.55 -6.25
CA LYS A 119 -7.35 19.65 -5.87
C LYS A 119 -8.11 20.46 -6.92
N LYS A 120 -8.58 19.82 -7.97
CA LYS A 120 -9.55 20.43 -8.89
C LYS A 120 -10.91 20.50 -8.21
N VAL A 121 -11.25 21.67 -7.67
CA VAL A 121 -12.63 21.97 -7.28
C VAL A 121 -13.39 22.32 -8.57
N GLN A 122 -14.05 21.33 -9.17
CA GLN A 122 -15.04 21.63 -10.21
C GLN A 122 -16.26 22.25 -9.50
N HIS A 123 -16.63 23.47 -9.90
CA HIS A 123 -17.89 24.09 -9.50
C HIS A 123 -19.03 23.38 -10.26
N ILE A 124 -19.46 22.23 -9.77
CA ILE A 124 -20.56 21.45 -10.33
C ILE A 124 -21.84 21.86 -9.59
N SER A 125 -22.85 22.31 -10.33
CA SER A 125 -24.22 22.37 -9.82
C SER A 125 -24.76 20.94 -9.73
N ILE A 126 -24.97 20.44 -8.52
CA ILE A 126 -25.52 19.10 -8.29
C ILE A 126 -27.04 19.23 -8.20
N ALA A 127 -27.76 18.50 -9.05
CA ALA A 127 -29.22 18.45 -8.97
C ALA A 127 -29.66 17.78 -7.65
N LEU A 128 -30.82 18.20 -7.12
CA LEU A 128 -31.35 17.63 -5.89
C LEU A 128 -31.59 16.13 -6.05
N ASN A 129 -31.18 15.34 -5.05
CA ASN A 129 -31.22 13.88 -5.04
C ASN A 129 -30.33 13.16 -6.06
N HIS A 130 -29.53 13.87 -6.85
CA HIS A 130 -28.53 13.24 -7.71
C HIS A 130 -27.27 12.97 -6.88
N PHE A 131 -26.64 11.82 -7.13
CA PHE A 131 -25.32 11.56 -6.55
C PHE A 131 -24.23 12.23 -7.40
N TYR A 132 -23.10 12.51 -6.77
CA TYR A 132 -21.87 12.83 -7.49
C TYR A 132 -20.68 12.15 -6.82
N GLU A 133 -19.66 11.93 -7.62
CA GLU A 133 -18.39 11.35 -7.18
C GLU A 133 -17.38 12.46 -6.93
N ASN A 134 -16.82 12.48 -5.72
CA ASN A 134 -15.71 13.35 -5.36
C ASN A 134 -14.46 12.48 -5.17
N SER A 135 -13.49 12.62 -6.08
CA SER A 135 -12.22 11.92 -6.03
C SER A 135 -11.08 12.92 -5.98
N ASP A 136 -10.11 12.67 -5.11
CA ASP A 136 -8.83 13.36 -5.18
C ASP A 136 -8.03 12.77 -6.34
N LEU A 137 -7.41 13.61 -7.17
CA LEU A 137 -6.59 13.16 -8.29
C LEU A 137 -5.12 13.23 -7.90
N VAL A 138 -4.43 12.10 -8.01
CA VAL A 138 -2.97 12.03 -7.92
C VAL A 138 -2.41 11.99 -9.32
N LEU A 139 -1.58 12.97 -9.66
CA LEU A 139 -0.79 12.96 -10.88
C LEU A 139 0.47 12.14 -10.62
N VAL A 140 0.56 10.99 -11.30
CA VAL A 140 1.77 10.17 -11.32
C VAL A 140 2.56 10.54 -12.57
N GLU A 141 3.79 10.98 -12.37
CA GLU A 141 4.76 11.16 -13.45
C GLU A 141 5.28 9.78 -13.86
N ASP A 142 4.89 9.32 -15.05
CA ASP A 142 5.44 8.12 -15.68
C ASP A 142 6.87 8.39 -16.18
N PRO A 143 7.77 7.39 -16.20
CA PRO A 143 9.10 7.50 -16.84
C PRO A 143 9.12 8.06 -18.27
N ASN A 144 7.98 8.06 -18.96
CA ASN A 144 7.80 8.63 -20.31
C ASN A 144 7.19 10.05 -20.33
N ASP A 145 7.26 10.82 -19.23
CA ASP A 145 6.65 12.15 -19.08
C ASP A 145 5.12 12.20 -19.26
N LEU A 146 4.45 11.04 -19.27
CA LEU A 146 3.00 10.96 -19.32
C LEU A 146 2.43 11.12 -17.92
N LYS A 147 1.67 12.20 -17.70
CA LYS A 147 0.93 12.40 -16.44
C LYS A 147 -0.31 11.49 -16.44
N VAL A 148 -0.26 10.42 -15.67
CA VAL A 148 -1.43 9.56 -15.44
C VAL A 148 -2.13 10.04 -14.18
N ALA A 149 -3.41 10.41 -14.32
CA ALA A 149 -4.23 10.80 -13.19
C ALA A 149 -4.90 9.57 -12.58
N ASN A 150 -4.50 9.22 -11.36
CA ASN A 150 -5.15 8.16 -10.60
C ASN A 150 -6.13 8.78 -9.61
N LYS A 151 -7.39 8.33 -9.64
CA LYS A 151 -8.39 8.68 -8.64
C LYS A 151 -8.05 7.97 -7.32
N ILE A 152 -7.98 8.74 -6.24
CA ILE A 152 -7.84 8.22 -4.88
C ILE A 152 -8.95 8.80 -3.99
N ASN A 153 -9.21 8.14 -2.86
CA ASN A 153 -10.17 8.61 -1.85
C ASN A 153 -11.55 8.97 -2.42
N THR A 154 -12.00 8.22 -3.42
CA THR A 154 -13.30 8.40 -4.06
C THR A 154 -14.43 8.27 -3.03
N ARG A 155 -15.15 9.37 -2.81
CA ARG A 155 -16.32 9.44 -1.93
C ARG A 155 -17.53 9.87 -2.75
N ARG A 156 -18.70 9.37 -2.38
CA ARG A 156 -19.93 9.62 -3.12
C ARG A 156 -20.95 10.26 -2.20
N PHE A 157 -21.51 11.36 -2.66
CA PHE A 157 -22.45 12.16 -1.89
C PHE A 157 -23.67 12.49 -2.74
N LYS A 158 -24.79 12.73 -2.09
CA LYS A 158 -25.98 13.31 -2.71
C LYS A 158 -26.42 14.55 -1.95
N CYS A 159 -26.97 15.50 -2.69
CA CYS A 159 -27.57 16.70 -2.12
C CYS A 159 -29.04 16.41 -1.79
N VAL A 160 -29.45 16.58 -0.53
CA VAL A 160 -30.83 16.37 -0.09
C VAL A 160 -31.35 17.59 0.63
N GLU A 161 -32.64 17.86 0.47
CA GLU A 161 -33.34 18.88 1.25
C GLU A 161 -33.76 18.26 2.59
N THR A 162 -33.22 18.79 3.69
CA THR A 162 -33.54 18.30 5.04
C THR A 162 -34.73 19.02 5.65
N GLU A 163 -34.87 20.30 5.30
CA GLU A 163 -35.96 21.18 5.71
C GLU A 163 -36.30 22.09 4.52
N PRO A 164 -37.52 22.63 4.41
CA PRO A 164 -37.89 23.53 3.33
C PRO A 164 -36.89 24.69 3.17
N GLY A 165 -36.18 24.72 2.05
CA GLY A 165 -35.14 25.70 1.73
C GLY A 165 -33.74 25.42 2.30
N HIS A 166 -33.55 24.30 3.01
CA HIS A 166 -32.25 23.90 3.57
C HIS A 166 -31.78 22.58 2.97
N VAL A 167 -30.63 22.63 2.29
CA VAL A 167 -30.00 21.47 1.65
C VAL A 167 -28.70 21.08 2.37
N THR A 168 -28.42 19.79 2.41
CA THR A 168 -27.16 19.25 2.92
C THR A 168 -26.63 18.13 2.03
N LEU A 169 -25.33 17.88 2.14
CA LEU A 169 -24.67 16.73 1.53
C LEU A 169 -24.69 15.55 2.50
N ILE A 170 -25.18 14.40 2.03
CA ILE A 170 -25.10 13.13 2.76
C ILE A 170 -24.39 12.07 1.92
N ALA A 171 -23.85 11.04 2.55
CA ALA A 171 -23.27 9.91 1.85
C ALA A 171 -24.33 9.22 0.97
N ALA A 172 -23.96 8.88 -0.27
CA ALA A 172 -24.83 8.16 -1.20
C ALA A 172 -24.77 6.65 -0.91
N SER A 173 -25.93 5.97 -0.94
CA SER A 173 -26.03 4.51 -0.86
C SER A 173 -25.85 3.86 -2.25
N GLU A 174 -25.73 2.53 -2.30
CA GLU A 174 -25.73 1.80 -3.58
C GLU A 174 -27.03 1.98 -4.38
N GLU A 175 -28.15 2.08 -3.67
CA GLU A 175 -29.46 2.35 -4.28
C GLU A 175 -29.50 3.74 -4.92
N ASP A 176 -28.91 4.75 -4.25
CA ASP A 176 -28.83 6.11 -4.78
C ASP A 176 -28.02 6.18 -6.09
N MET A 177 -27.10 5.23 -6.27
CA MET A 177 -26.20 5.15 -7.42
C MET A 177 -26.74 4.33 -8.60
N SER A 178 -27.82 3.57 -8.37
CA SER A 178 -28.32 2.62 -9.35
C SER A 178 -29.34 3.26 -10.29
N CYS A 179 -29.28 2.89 -11.57
CA CYS A 179 -30.22 3.35 -12.58
C CYS A 179 -31.39 2.39 -12.70
N THR A 180 -32.61 2.93 -12.82
CA THR A 180 -33.80 2.12 -13.13
C THR A 180 -34.10 2.22 -14.63
N TYR A 181 -34.13 1.07 -15.31
CA TYR A 181 -34.39 1.02 -16.76
C TYR A 181 -35.23 -0.21 -17.13
N LYS A 182 -36.40 0.01 -17.77
CA LYS A 182 -37.32 -1.05 -18.26
C LYS A 182 -37.54 -2.19 -17.25
N ASN A 183 -37.86 -1.83 -16.00
CA ASN A 183 -38.10 -2.74 -14.86
C ASN A 183 -36.85 -3.48 -14.33
N GLY A 184 -35.66 -3.15 -14.80
CA GLY A 184 -34.39 -3.59 -14.22
C GLY A 184 -33.70 -2.49 -13.43
N THR A 185 -32.88 -2.89 -12.47
CA THR A 185 -31.96 -2.01 -11.74
C THR A 185 -30.54 -2.32 -12.20
N TYR A 186 -29.80 -1.28 -12.58
CA TYR A 186 -28.46 -1.34 -13.12
C TYR A 186 -27.50 -0.62 -12.19
N ASN A 187 -26.40 -1.27 -11.84
CA ASN A 187 -25.39 -0.69 -10.96
C ASN A 187 -24.66 0.47 -11.65
N TYR A 188 -24.08 1.36 -10.86
CA TYR A 188 -23.23 2.43 -11.36
C TYR A 188 -22.09 1.92 -12.25
N GLU A 189 -21.81 2.63 -13.34
CA GLU A 189 -20.83 2.28 -14.39
C GLU A 189 -21.10 0.94 -15.10
N SER A 190 -22.26 0.30 -14.85
CA SER A 190 -22.64 -0.88 -15.62
C SER A 190 -23.08 -0.47 -17.02
N ILE A 191 -22.66 -1.29 -17.99
CA ILE A 191 -22.98 -1.10 -19.41
C ILE A 191 -23.88 -2.24 -19.87
N TRP A 192 -24.95 -1.92 -20.61
CA TRP A 192 -25.86 -2.90 -21.18
C TRP A 192 -26.35 -2.49 -22.56
N ILE A 193 -26.85 -3.46 -23.33
CA ILE A 193 -27.34 -3.23 -24.69
C ILE A 193 -28.86 -3.30 -24.70
N ASP A 194 -29.50 -2.23 -25.16
CA ASP A 194 -30.90 -2.27 -25.58
C ASP A 194 -30.99 -2.50 -27.08
N VAL A 195 -31.17 -3.76 -27.47
CA VAL A 195 -31.31 -4.17 -28.87
C VAL A 195 -32.54 -3.54 -29.55
N THR A 196 -33.61 -3.24 -28.80
CA THR A 196 -34.82 -2.63 -29.36
C THR A 196 -34.61 -1.16 -29.72
N ARG A 197 -33.70 -0.49 -29.02
CA ARG A 197 -33.28 0.89 -29.30
C ARG A 197 -32.01 0.99 -30.11
N GLY A 198 -31.32 -0.13 -30.37
CA GLY A 198 -30.02 -0.15 -31.01
C GLY A 198 -29.01 0.73 -30.28
N ALA A 199 -28.89 0.58 -28.96
CA ALA A 199 -28.04 1.42 -28.13
C ALA A 199 -27.27 0.63 -27.06
N SER A 200 -26.00 1.00 -26.86
CA SER A 200 -25.25 0.68 -25.65
C SER A 200 -25.50 1.77 -24.64
N LEU A 201 -25.99 1.40 -23.46
CA LEU A 201 -26.39 2.28 -22.39
C LEU A 201 -25.44 2.07 -21.20
N THR A 202 -25.16 3.14 -20.47
CA THR A 202 -24.37 3.14 -19.23
C THR A 202 -25.15 3.84 -18.12
N CYS A 203 -24.93 3.42 -16.88
CA CYS A 203 -25.48 4.07 -15.70
C CYS A 203 -24.45 5.05 -15.11
N GLU A 204 -24.66 6.35 -15.31
CA GLU A 204 -23.69 7.39 -14.95
C GLU A 204 -24.36 8.66 -14.38
N ASN A 205 -23.57 9.69 -14.07
CA ASN A 205 -24.04 11.05 -13.75
C ASN A 205 -25.19 11.16 -12.75
N GLY A 206 -25.09 10.46 -11.63
CA GLY A 206 -26.03 10.71 -10.55
C GLY A 206 -27.29 9.86 -10.56
N ASN A 207 -27.30 8.74 -11.32
CA ASN A 207 -28.36 7.71 -11.52
C ASN A 207 -29.08 7.79 -12.87
N GLU A 208 -28.43 8.40 -13.86
CA GLU A 208 -28.97 8.62 -15.19
C GLU A 208 -28.54 7.52 -16.17
N VAL A 209 -29.49 7.09 -16.99
CA VAL A 209 -29.22 6.18 -18.11
C VAL A 209 -28.71 6.99 -19.28
N MET A 210 -27.42 6.87 -19.55
CA MET A 210 -26.74 7.55 -20.64
C MET A 210 -26.57 6.62 -21.83
N LYS A 211 -26.63 7.16 -23.05
CA LYS A 211 -26.23 6.42 -24.25
C LYS A 211 -24.74 6.63 -24.46
N GLU A 212 -24.00 5.53 -24.51
CA GLU A 212 -22.56 5.55 -24.74
C GLU A 212 -22.24 5.32 -26.23
N TYR A 213 -22.91 4.33 -26.83
CA TYR A 213 -22.74 3.96 -28.24
C TYR A 213 -24.06 3.68 -28.94
N CYS A 214 -24.07 3.80 -30.26
CA CYS A 214 -25.08 3.15 -31.09
C CYS A 214 -24.73 1.67 -31.27
N PHE A 215 -25.72 0.79 -31.21
CA PHE A 215 -25.55 -0.64 -31.40
C PHE A 215 -26.37 -1.11 -32.59
N LEU A 216 -25.72 -1.53 -33.68
CA LEU A 216 -26.38 -1.95 -34.91
C LEU A 216 -25.68 -3.21 -35.46
N ASN A 217 -26.46 -4.23 -35.83
CA ASN A 217 -25.97 -5.49 -36.41
C ASN A 217 -24.81 -6.13 -35.61
N GLY A 218 -24.89 -6.09 -34.28
CA GLY A 218 -23.87 -6.69 -33.40
C GLY A 218 -22.61 -5.84 -33.20
N LYS A 219 -22.58 -4.59 -33.69
CA LYS A 219 -21.42 -3.70 -33.62
C LYS A 219 -21.75 -2.38 -32.92
N HIS A 220 -20.75 -1.85 -32.20
CA HIS A 220 -20.79 -0.53 -31.58
C HIS A 220 -20.28 0.54 -32.54
N TYR A 221 -20.95 1.69 -32.55
CA TYR A 221 -20.59 2.87 -33.33
C TYR A 221 -20.63 4.09 -32.43
N ASN A 222 -19.72 5.05 -32.65
CA ASN A 222 -19.67 6.24 -31.83
C ASN A 222 -20.89 7.13 -32.11
N ILE A 223 -21.28 7.89 -31.10
CA ILE A 223 -22.33 8.89 -31.26
C ILE A 223 -21.82 9.96 -32.23
N GLY A 224 -22.60 10.23 -33.28
CA GLY A 224 -22.26 11.19 -34.33
C GLY A 224 -21.68 10.56 -35.59
N ASP A 225 -21.34 9.26 -35.59
CA ASP A 225 -20.89 8.57 -36.80
C ASP A 225 -22.02 8.48 -37.84
N GLU A 226 -21.73 8.86 -39.08
CA GLU A 226 -22.63 8.66 -40.21
C GLU A 226 -22.47 7.24 -40.79
N LEU A 227 -23.53 6.44 -40.69
CA LEU A 227 -23.52 5.06 -41.17
C LEU A 227 -24.35 4.93 -42.46
N LYS A 228 -23.72 4.41 -43.52
CA LYS A 228 -24.45 3.95 -44.70
C LYS A 228 -25.17 2.66 -44.35
N LEU A 229 -26.46 2.76 -44.06
CA LEU A 229 -27.32 1.59 -43.95
C LEU A 229 -27.41 0.93 -45.33
N SER A 230 -27.09 -0.35 -45.40
CA SER A 230 -27.40 -1.19 -46.56
C SER A 230 -28.91 -1.41 -46.58
N ASN A 231 -29.66 -0.39 -46.95
CA ASN A 231 -31.09 -0.52 -47.11
C ASN A 231 -31.36 -1.45 -48.28
N GLU A 232 -31.79 -2.68 -48.01
CA GLU A 232 -32.67 -3.42 -48.91
C GLU A 232 -34.08 -2.78 -48.86
N CYS A 233 -34.19 -1.49 -49.17
CA CYS A 233 -35.49 -0.91 -49.50
C CYS A 233 -35.82 -1.34 -50.94
N ALA A 234 -36.50 -2.49 -51.06
CA ALA A 234 -37.28 -2.87 -52.23
C ALA A 234 -38.69 -2.25 -52.16
#